data_AF-A0AAF0MQ63-F1
#
_entry.id   AF-A0AAF0MQ63-F1
#
_cell.length_a   1.000
_cell.length_b   1.000
_cell.length_c   1.000
_cell.angle_alpha   90.00
_cell.angle_beta   90.00
_cell.angle_gamma   90.00
#
_symmetry.space_group_name_H-M   'P 1'
#
loop_
_entity.id
_entity.type
_entity.pdbx_description
1 polymer ?
#
loop_
_entity_poly.entity_id
_entity_poly.type
_entity_poly.pdbx_seq_one_letter_code
_entity_poly.pdbx_strand_id
1 'polypeptide(L)'
;MSDEKTEECGSYARRKPSSIRLDRLDLENEMCVYCACGRIVALDRSEMQLKLSLGKELQCTECRNRRISEEIDFLNNLYDGLIDEESY
;
A
#
# COMPACT_ATOMS: atom_id res chain seq x y z
N MET A 1 -1.11 36.67 19.27
CA MET A 1 -1.13 36.59 17.80
C MET A 1 -0.75 35.17 17.43
N SER A 2 -1.80 34.42 17.09
CA SER A 2 -1.92 33.16 16.37
C SER A 2 -0.68 32.44 15.83
N ASP A 3 -0.59 31.18 16.26
CA ASP A 3 -0.60 29.95 15.45
C ASP A 3 0.64 29.59 14.60
N GLU A 4 1.49 28.80 15.26
CA GLU A 4 2.14 27.55 14.82
C GLU A 4 1.74 27.03 13.42
N LYS A 5 2.72 26.99 12.51
CA LYS A 5 2.67 26.17 11.29
C LYS A 5 3.95 25.36 11.21
N THR A 6 3.92 24.15 11.76
CA THR A 6 4.93 23.13 11.46
C THR A 6 4.40 22.34 10.28
N GLU A 7 5.07 22.49 9.14
CA GLU A 7 4.77 21.82 7.89
C GLU A 7 5.05 20.32 8.04
N GLU A 8 4.01 19.52 8.25
CA GLU A 8 4.09 18.07 8.11
C GLU A 8 3.95 17.69 6.64
N CYS A 9 5.08 17.47 5.96
CA CYS A 9 5.12 16.58 4.81
C CYS A 9 6.51 15.96 4.71
N GLY A 10 6.59 14.65 4.94
CA GLY A 10 7.76 13.85 4.59
C GLY A 10 8.30 12.99 5.71
N SER A 11 7.73 11.81 5.90
CA SER A 11 8.55 10.65 6.26
C SER A 11 7.91 9.36 5.75
N TYR A 12 8.43 8.89 4.62
CA TYR A 12 8.43 7.49 4.19
C TYR A 12 9.27 6.67 5.18
N ALA A 13 8.83 6.66 6.43
CA ALA A 13 9.55 6.03 7.51
C ALA A 13 9.47 4.51 7.33
N ARG A 14 10.59 3.90 6.96
CA ARG A 14 10.88 2.49 7.26
C ARG A 14 10.79 2.31 8.77
N ARG A 15 9.60 2.05 9.30
CA ARG A 15 9.44 1.59 10.68
C ARG A 15 9.73 0.10 10.70
N LYS A 16 10.77 -0.30 11.44
CA LYS A 16 10.98 -1.70 11.87
C LYS A 16 9.64 -2.24 12.39
N PRO A 17 9.27 -3.50 12.13
CA PRO A 17 8.04 -4.05 12.67
C PRO A 17 8.22 -4.22 14.18
N SER A 18 7.92 -3.17 14.95
CA SER A 18 7.43 -3.36 16.31
C SER A 18 6.21 -4.23 16.15
N SER A 19 6.24 -5.46 16.67
CA SER A 19 5.12 -6.40 16.65
C SER A 19 3.82 -5.63 16.93
N ILE A 20 3.03 -5.37 15.88
CA ILE A 20 1.73 -4.75 16.03
C ILE A 20 0.89 -5.83 16.71
N ARG A 21 0.67 -5.67 18.01
CA ARG A 21 -0.38 -6.44 18.67
C ARG A 21 -1.69 -5.98 18.04
N LEU A 22 -2.41 -6.89 17.41
CA LEU A 22 -3.71 -6.67 16.77
C LEU A 22 -4.83 -6.40 17.80
N ASP A 23 -4.50 -5.94 19.00
CA ASP A 23 -5.44 -5.72 20.11
C ASP A 23 -6.36 -4.51 19.87
N ARG A 24 -6.13 -3.73 18.79
CA ARG A 24 -6.92 -2.55 18.40
C ARG A 24 -7.59 -2.75 17.03
N LEU A 25 -8.14 -3.93 16.78
CA LEU A 25 -9.04 -4.11 15.64
C LEU A 25 -10.46 -3.79 16.07
N ASP A 26 -11.15 -2.96 15.28
CA ASP A 26 -12.60 -2.90 15.36
C ASP A 26 -13.16 -4.16 14.70
N LEU A 27 -13.33 -5.22 15.50
CA LEU A 27 -13.72 -6.55 15.04
C LEU A 27 -15.04 -6.56 14.25
N GLU A 28 -15.87 -5.52 14.39
CA GLU A 28 -17.14 -5.40 13.66
C GLU A 28 -16.94 -4.96 12.22
N ASN A 29 -15.95 -4.10 11.94
CA ASN A 29 -15.75 -3.47 10.63
C ASN A 29 -14.45 -3.86 9.93
N GLU A 30 -13.47 -4.39 10.65
CA GLU A 30 -12.17 -4.78 10.10
C GLU A 30 -12.07 -6.29 9.89
N MET A 31 -11.36 -6.68 8.84
CA MET A 31 -11.05 -8.06 8.49
C MET A 31 -9.56 -8.26 8.30
N CYS A 32 -9.04 -9.35 8.86
CA CYS A 32 -7.65 -9.76 8.67
C CYS A 32 -7.48 -10.54 7.37
N VAL A 33 -6.51 -10.13 6.56
CA VAL A 33 -6.14 -10.76 5.31
C VAL A 33 -4.67 -11.16 5.34
N TYR A 34 -4.37 -12.35 4.81
CA TYR A 34 -3.01 -12.84 4.65
C TYR A 34 -2.42 -12.39 3.31
N CYS A 35 -1.35 -11.61 3.35
CA CYS A 35 -0.60 -11.24 2.16
C CYS A 35 0.44 -12.33 1.84
N ALA A 36 0.72 -12.55 0.55
CA ALA A 36 1.71 -13.53 0.09
C ALA A 36 3.13 -13.32 0.66
N CYS A 37 3.48 -12.11 1.10
CA CYS A 37 4.74 -11.85 1.80
C CYS A 37 4.81 -12.38 3.24
N GLY A 38 3.72 -12.98 3.76
CA GLY A 38 3.65 -13.53 5.10
C GLY A 38 3.12 -12.58 6.18
N ARG A 39 2.72 -11.36 5.81
CA ARG A 39 2.14 -10.38 6.75
C ARG A 39 0.62 -10.52 6.81
N ILE A 40 0.08 -10.43 8.02
CA ILE A 40 -1.37 -10.26 8.26
C ILE A 40 -1.65 -8.76 8.29
N VAL A 41 -2.65 -8.32 7.53
CA VAL A 41 -3.11 -6.93 7.52
C VAL A 41 -4.59 -6.86 7.83
N ALA A 42 -4.99 -5.87 8.61
CA ALA A 42 -6.39 -5.53 8.80
C ALA A 42 -6.82 -4.56 7.69
N LEU A 43 -7.95 -4.85 7.08
CA LEU A 43 -8.61 -4.01 6.08
C LEU A 43 -10.05 -3.79 6.49
N ASP A 44 -10.58 -2.61 6.22
CA ASP A 44 -12.00 -2.35 6.39
C ASP A 44 -12.83 -3.23 5.44
N ARG A 45 -13.99 -3.73 5.90
CA ARG A 45 -14.88 -4.60 5.11
C ARG A 45 -15.32 -3.94 3.81
N SER A 46 -15.61 -2.64 3.81
CA SER A 46 -16.01 -1.92 2.60
C SER A 46 -14.87 -1.81 1.60
N GLU A 47 -13.65 -1.54 2.10
CA GLU A 47 -12.44 -1.48 1.27
C GLU A 47 -12.12 -2.85 0.66
N MET A 48 -12.27 -3.92 1.43
CA MET A 48 -12.09 -5.30 0.96
C MET A 48 -13.11 -5.64 -0.12
N GLN A 49 -14.41 -5.39 0.12
CA GLN A 49 -15.46 -5.66 -0.86
C GLN A 49 -15.24 -4.89 -2.17
N LEU A 50 -14.82 -3.63 -2.09
CA LEU A 50 -14.49 -2.83 -3.26
C LEU A 50 -13.28 -3.40 -4.02
N LYS A 51 -12.22 -3.81 -3.32
CA LYS A 51 -11.05 -4.41 -3.98
C LYS A 51 -11.41 -5.72 -4.68
N LEU A 52 -12.19 -6.57 -4.02
CA LEU A 52 -12.65 -7.83 -4.60
C LEU A 52 -13.61 -7.62 -5.77
N SER A 53 -14.53 -6.66 -5.70
CA SER A 53 -15.46 -6.35 -6.79
C SER A 53 -14.75 -5.79 -8.02
N LEU A 54 -13.62 -5.10 -7.82
CA LEU A 54 -12.72 -4.65 -8.89
C LEU A 54 -11.77 -5.76 -9.40
N GLY A 55 -11.87 -6.98 -8.89
CA GLY A 55 -10.98 -8.08 -9.24
C GLY A 55 -9.52 -7.87 -8.81
N LYS A 56 -9.29 -7.00 -7.83
CA LYS A 56 -7.94 -6.69 -7.33
C LYS A 56 -7.54 -7.63 -6.21
N GLU A 57 -6.26 -7.96 -6.18
CA GLU A 57 -5.67 -8.75 -5.10
C GLU A 57 -5.61 -7.96 -3.77
N LEU A 58 -5.85 -8.67 -2.67
CA LEU A 58 -5.69 -8.12 -1.33
C LEU A 58 -4.24 -8.30 -0.89
N GLN A 59 -3.51 -7.19 -0.82
CA GLN A 59 -2.09 -7.17 -0.46
C GLN A 59 -1.84 -6.22 0.71
N CYS A 60 -0.76 -6.48 1.46
CA CYS A 60 -0.28 -5.50 2.43
C CYS A 60 0.18 -4.22 1.73
N THR A 61 0.20 -3.11 2.46
CA THR A 61 0.64 -1.80 1.94
C THR A 61 2.02 -1.85 1.30
N GLU A 62 2.95 -2.61 1.89
CA GLU A 62 4.31 -2.75 1.36
C GLU A 62 4.34 -3.44 -0.02
N CYS A 63 3.68 -4.59 -0.16
CA CYS A 63 3.61 -5.32 -1.43
C CYS A 63 2.86 -4.53 -2.49
N ARG A 64 1.74 -3.91 -2.09
CA ARG A 64 0.96 -3.04 -2.96
C ARG A 64 1.83 -1.89 -3.47
N ASN A 65 2.52 -1.19 -2.58
CA ASN A 65 3.35 -0.05 -2.94
C ASN A 65 4.53 -0.48 -3.80
N ARG A 66 5.18 -1.62 -3.50
CA ARG A 66 6.25 -2.15 -4.33
C ARG A 66 5.79 -2.40 -5.77
N ARG A 67 4.65 -3.08 -5.94
CA ARG A 67 4.06 -3.34 -7.26
C ARG A 67 3.73 -2.04 -8.00
N ILE A 68 3.10 -1.09 -7.30
CA ILE A 68 2.75 0.23 -7.89
C ILE A 68 4.02 0.98 -8.30
N SER A 69 5.07 0.98 -7.47
CA SER A 69 6.35 1.61 -7.80
C SER A 69 7.00 0.96 -9.01
N GLU A 70 7.06 -0.37 -9.08
CA GLU A 70 7.60 -1.10 -10.24
C GLU A 70 6.83 -0.75 -11.53
N GLU A 71 5.50 -0.64 -11.45
CA GLU A 71 4.63 -0.26 -12.57
C GLU A 71 4.86 1.21 -13.00
N ILE A 72 5.00 2.12 -12.04
CA ILE A 72 5.33 3.53 -12.31
C ILE A 72 6.72 3.65 -12.96
N ASP A 73 7.72 2.95 -12.43
CA ASP A 73 9.08 2.99 -12.95
C ASP A 73 9.12 2.44 -14.38
N PHE A 74 8.39 1.35 -14.67
CA PHE A 74 8.22 0.82 -16.02
C PHE A 74 7.61 1.86 -16.98
N LEU A 75 6.49 2.48 -16.57
CA LEU A 75 5.82 3.48 -17.39
C LEU A 75 6.70 4.71 -17.63
N ASN A 76 7.42 5.19 -16.61
CA ASN A 76 8.34 6.31 -16.75
C ASN A 76 9.47 5.98 -17.74
N ASN A 77 10.07 4.80 -17.61
CA ASN A 77 11.13 4.36 -18.53
C ASN A 77 10.62 4.23 -19.98
N LEU A 78 9.38 3.79 -20.16
CA LEU A 78 8.73 3.76 -21.48
C LEU A 78 8.53 5.18 -22.04
N TYR A 79 7.99 6.10 -21.25
CA TYR A 79 7.79 7.50 -21.68
C TYR A 79 9.10 8.27 -21.91
N ASP A 80 10.16 7.94 -21.17
CA ASP A 80 11.49 8.52 -21.34
C ASP A 80 12.26 7.91 -22.53
N GLY A 81 11.67 6.92 -23.22
CA GLY A 81 12.27 6.24 -24.38
C GLY A 81 13.44 5.31 -24.01
N LEU A 82 13.52 4.87 -22.76
CA LEU A 82 14.55 3.97 -22.26
C LEU A 82 14.19 2.48 -22.45
N ILE A 83 12.93 2.19 -22.70
CA ILE A 83 12.40 0.84 -22.99
C ILE A 83 11.55 0.93 -24.25
N ASP A 84 11.78 0.03 -25.20
CA ASP A 84 10.96 -0.09 -26.42
C ASP A 84 9.81 -1.06 -26.18
N GLU A 85 8.59 -0.62 -26.50
CA GLU A 85 7.33 -1.36 -26.27
C GLU A 85 7.28 -2.71 -27.02
N GLU A 86 8.10 -2.86 -28.08
CA GLU A 86 8.19 -4.04 -28.95
C GLU A 86 9.27 -5.07 -28.55
N SER A 87 9.98 -4.91 -27.43
CA SER A 87 11.13 -5.76 -27.08
C SER A 87 10.83 -7.12 -26.41
N TYR A 88 9.63 -7.69 -26.62
CA TYR A 88 9.20 -9.00 -26.08
C TYR A 88 9.13 -10.11 -27.13
#